data_AF-A0A396H980-F1
#
_entry.id   AF-A0A396H980-F1
#
_cell.length_a   1.000
_cell.length_b   1.000
_cell.length_c   1.000
_cell.angle_alpha   90.00
_cell.angle_beta   90.00
_cell.angle_gamma   90.00
#
_symmetry.space_group_name_H-M   'P 1'
#
loop_
_entity.id
_entity.type
_entity.pdbx_description
1 polymer ?
#
loop_
_entity_poly.entity_id
_entity_poly.type
_entity_poly.pdbx_seq_one_letter_code
_entity_poly.pdbx_strand_id
1 'polypeptide(L)' 'MRINMTAAILKFVYTIIIYLFLLRVVAKDLPFNICEKDEDCLEFCAHDKVAKCMLNICFCF' A
#
# COMPACT_ATOMS: atom_id res chain seq x y z
N MET A 1 -12.45 25.83 -30.17
CA MET A 1 -12.17 25.58 -28.73
C MET A 1 -10.73 25.10 -28.61
N ARG A 2 -9.78 25.98 -28.29
CA ARG A 2 -8.35 25.63 -28.19
C ARG A 2 -8.14 25.05 -26.79
N ILE A 3 -8.27 23.72 -26.66
CA ILE A 3 -7.95 23.05 -25.39
C ILE A 3 -6.45 23.24 -25.18
N ASN A 4 -6.06 23.98 -24.15
CA ASN A 4 -4.66 24.13 -23.77
C ASN A 4 -4.17 22.77 -23.27
N MET A 5 -3.69 21.94 -24.20
CA MET A 5 -3.22 20.57 -23.97
C MET A 5 -2.21 20.49 -22.82
N THR A 6 -1.39 21.53 -22.66
CA THR A 6 -0.47 21.73 -21.53
C THR A 6 -1.19 21.83 -20.18
N ALA A 7 -2.31 22.56 -20.10
CA ALA A 7 -3.11 22.66 -18.88
C ALA A 7 -3.84 21.35 -18.54
N ALA A 8 -4.23 20.57 -19.56
CA ALA A 8 -4.82 19.25 -19.35
C ALA A 8 -3.80 18.24 -18.83
N ILE A 9 -2.60 18.21 -19.42
CA ILE A 9 -1.48 17.36 -18.96
C ILE A 9 -1.08 17.73 -17.53
N LEU A 10 -0.95 19.03 -17.25
CA LEU A 10 -0.60 19.50 -15.91
C LEU A 10 -1.62 19.02 -14.86
N LYS A 11 -2.92 19.16 -15.15
CA LYS A 11 -4.00 18.66 -14.26
C LYS A 11 -3.89 17.15 -14.06
N PHE A 12 -3.66 16.38 -15.12
CA PHE A 12 -3.49 14.93 -15.04
C PHE A 12 -2.31 14.53 -14.15
N VAL A 13 -1.16 15.19 -14.31
CA VAL A 13 0.03 14.94 -13.48
C VAL A 13 -0.25 15.27 -12.02
N TYR A 14 -0.86 16.42 -11.73
CA TYR A 14 -1.24 16.77 -10.35
C TYR A 14 -2.20 15.74 -9.74
N THR A 15 -3.19 15.29 -10.51
CA THR A 15 -4.12 14.25 -10.06
C THR A 15 -3.37 12.95 -9.72
N ILE A 16 -2.45 12.49 -10.55
CA ILE A 16 -1.63 11.30 -10.26
C ILE A 16 -0.80 11.50 -8.99
N ILE A 17 -0.12 12.65 -8.85
CA ILE A 17 0.71 12.94 -7.67
C ILE A 17 -0.13 12.89 -6.40
N ILE A 18 -1.34 13.49 -6.42
CA ILE A 18 -2.27 13.45 -5.29
C ILE A 18 -2.67 12.01 -4.97
N TYR A 19 -3.03 11.21 -5.99
CA TYR A 19 -3.37 9.80 -5.77
C TYR A 19 -2.22 8.99 -5.18
N LEU A 20 -0.99 9.18 -5.66
CA LEU A 20 0.21 8.52 -5.11
C LEU A 20 0.45 8.93 -3.65
N PHE A 21 0.22 10.20 -3.32
CA PHE A 21 0.38 10.68 -1.96
C PHE A 21 -0.67 10.08 -1.02
N LEU A 22 -1.94 10.04 -1.45
CA LEU A 22 -3.02 9.38 -0.71
C LEU A 22 -2.75 7.89 -0.53
N LEU A 23 -2.30 7.19 -1.58
CA LEU A 23 -1.90 5.79 -1.49
C LEU A 23 -0.78 5.57 -0.48
N ARG A 24 0.20 6.48 -0.43
CA ARG A 24 1.30 6.39 0.55
C ARG A 24 0.82 6.61 1.98
N VAL A 25 -0.11 7.54 2.21
CA VAL A 25 -0.72 7.77 3.53
C VAL A 25 -1.49 6.52 3.95
N VAL A 26 -2.38 6.03 3.09
CA VAL A 26 -3.14 4.79 3.33
C VAL A 26 -2.20 3.61 3.59
N ALA A 27 -1.12 3.47 2.83
CA ALA A 27 -0.16 2.39 3.05
C ALA A 27 0.63 2.51 4.36
N LYS A 28 0.79 3.71 4.91
CA LYS A 28 1.40 3.91 6.25
C LYS A 28 0.41 3.62 7.37
N ASP A 29 -0.87 3.95 7.16
CA ASP A 29 -1.93 3.73 8.12
C ASP A 29 -2.50 2.30 8.07
N LEU A 30 -2.21 1.54 7.00
CA LEU A 30 -2.45 0.11 7.01
C LEU A 30 -1.46 -0.52 8.02
N PRO A 31 -1.96 -1.30 8.99
CA PRO A 31 -1.12 -2.12 9.85
C PRO A 31 -0.60 -3.29 9.01
N PHE A 32 0.35 -3.00 8.11
CA PHE A 32 1.20 -4.04 7.58
C PHE A 32 2.03 -4.50 8.77
N ASN A 33 1.67 -5.64 9.34
CA ASN A 33 2.47 -6.27 10.37
C ASN A 33 3.79 -6.65 9.70
N ILE A 34 4.79 -5.79 9.94
CA ILE A 34 6.13 -5.96 9.40
C ILE A 34 6.71 -7.17 10.08
N CYS A 35 7.14 -8.13 9.29
CA CYS A 35 7.76 -9.35 9.77
C CYS A 35 9.14 -9.51 9.14
N GLU A 36 10.03 -10.17 9.86
CA GLU A 36 11.31 -10.65 9.34
C GLU A 36 11.29 -12.18 9.22
N LYS A 37 10.51 -12.84 10.08
CA LYS A 37 10.33 -14.29 10.11
C LYS A 37 8.85 -14.64 10.12
N ASP A 38 8.54 -15.86 9.69
CA ASP A 38 7.18 -16.42 9.75
C ASP A 38 6.62 -16.45 11.18
N GLU A 39 7.50 -16.62 12.18
CA GLU A 39 7.17 -16.66 13.61
C GLU A 39 6.62 -15.32 14.13
N ASP A 40 7.08 -14.20 13.58
CA ASP A 40 6.61 -12.85 13.96
C ASP A 40 5.12 -12.66 13.59
N CYS A 41 4.62 -13.45 12.64
CA CYS A 41 3.24 -13.41 12.17
C CYS A 41 2.30 -14.30 12.98
N LEU A 42 2.83 -15.23 13.80
CA LEU A 42 2.01 -16.15 14.59
C LEU A 42 1.22 -15.44 15.68
N GLU A 43 1.74 -14.32 16.21
CA GLU A 43 1.05 -13.50 17.22
C GLU A 43 -0.16 -12.76 16.64
N PHE A 44 -0.15 -12.47 15.32
CA PHE A 44 -1.19 -11.70 14.64
C PHE A 44 -2.21 -12.58 13.92
N CYS A 45 -1.76 -13.68 13.30
CA CYS A 45 -2.64 -14.66 12.67
C CYS A 45 -3.18 -15.61 13.73
N ALA A 46 -3.98 -15.10 14.66
CA ALA A 46 -4.66 -15.95 15.63
C ALA A 46 -5.55 -16.96 14.88
N HIS A 47 -5.24 -18.25 15.03
CA HIS A 47 -5.98 -19.41 14.51
C HIS A 47 -5.81 -19.84 13.04
N ASP A 48 -5.12 -19.10 12.18
CA ASP A 48 -4.88 -19.53 10.79
C ASP A 48 -3.69 -20.49 10.70
N LYS A 49 -3.87 -21.59 9.96
CA LYS A 49 -2.97 -22.76 10.01
C LYS A 49 -1.60 -22.48 9.42
N VAL A 50 -1.45 -21.41 8.64
CA VAL A 50 -0.17 -21.01 8.02
C VAL A 50 -0.07 -19.49 7.99
N ALA A 51 0.62 -18.92 8.97
CA ALA A 51 1.13 -17.55 8.90
C ALA A 51 2.44 -17.55 8.11
N LYS A 52 2.59 -16.65 7.12
CA LYS A 52 3.84 -16.47 6.39
C LYS A 52 4.23 -15.02 6.27
N CYS A 53 5.53 -14.77 6.43
CA CYS A 53 6.13 -13.51 6.11
C CYS A 53 6.51 -13.48 4.62
N MET A 54 5.84 -12.65 3.82
CA MET A 54 6.23 -12.40 2.43
C MET A 54 6.39 -10.90 2.21
N LEU A 55 7.48 -10.49 1.56
CA LEU A 55 7.75 -9.08 1.27
C LEU A 55 7.70 -8.18 2.52
N ASN A 56 8.19 -8.69 3.67
CA ASN A 56 8.11 -8.04 4.99
C ASN A 56 6.69 -7.75 5.46
N ILE A 57 5.70 -8.52 5.01
CA ILE A 57 4.30 -8.39 5.42
C ILE A 57 3.79 -9.77 5.83
N CYS A 58 3.08 -9.82 6.95
CA CYS A 58 2.39 -11.05 7.38
C CYS A 58 1.17 -11.33 6.51
N PHE A 59 1.11 -12.55 5.99
CA PHE A 59 -0.04 -13.13 5.32
C PHE A 59 -0.58 -14.28 6.18
N CYS A 60 -1.87 -14.24 6.50
CA CYS A 60 -2.60 -15.34 7.13
C CYS A 60 -3.36 -16.09 6.03
N PHE A 61 -3.19 -17.42 5.95
CA PHE A 61 -3.84 -18.29 4.98
C PHE A 61 -4.73 -19.35 5.65
#